data_AF-A0A1I6Z8X2-F1
#
_entry.id   AF-A0A1I6Z8X2-F1
#
_cell.length_a   1.000
_cell.length_b   1.000
_cell.length_c   1.000
_cell.angle_alpha   90.00
_cell.angle_beta   90.00
_cell.angle_gamma   90.00
#
_symmetry.space_group_name_H-M   'P 1'
#
loop_
_entity.id
_entity.type
_entity.pdbx_description
1 polymer ?
#
loop_
_entity_poly.entity_id
_entity_poly.type
_entity_poly.pdbx_seq_one_letter_code
_entity_poly.pdbx_strand_id
1 'polypeptide(L)'
;MGHYIVRIHTDTWDRLRDLQSLYDLDVFGKTAKQLVDGSFEVQGILSEKRIRILSEKGYRIEILNDVEKVAKERLKDVANPGSLNGDQSDK
;
A
#
# COMPACT_ATOMS: atom_id res chain seq x y z
N MET A 1 19.21 -0.48 1.49
CA MET A 1 18.26 0.33 2.29
C MET A 1 16.88 0.00 1.76
N GLY A 2 16.09 -0.75 2.53
CA GLY A 2 14.82 -1.33 2.07
C GLY A 2 13.69 -0.31 2.00
N HIS A 3 12.80 -0.51 1.04
CA HIS A 3 11.49 0.13 1.00
C HIS A 3 10.46 -0.87 1.49
N TYR A 4 9.55 -0.44 2.35
CA TYR A 4 8.52 -1.27 2.93
C TYR A 4 7.16 -0.78 2.48
N ILE A 5 6.29 -1.74 2.16
CA ILE A 5 4.87 -1.53 2.03
C ILE A 5 4.33 -1.39 3.44
N VAL A 6 3.78 -0.23 3.73
CA VAL A 6 3.17 0.10 5.00
C VAL A 6 1.70 0.44 4.81
N ARG A 7 0.99 0.35 5.92
CA ARG A 7 -0.39 0.78 6.08
C ARG A 7 -0.43 1.79 7.21
N ILE A 8 -0.98 2.96 6.93
CA ILE A 8 -1.04 4.08 7.87
C ILE A 8 -2.50 4.31 8.19
N HIS A 9 -2.82 4.31 9.49
CA HIS A 9 -4.15 4.62 9.99
C HIS A 9 -4.18 6.08 10.45
N THR A 10 -5.16 6.83 9.98
CA THR A 10 -5.38 8.21 10.38
C THR A 10 -6.86 8.50 10.58
N ASP A 11 -7.19 9.16 11.67
CA ASP A 11 -8.57 9.58 12.00
C ASP A 11 -8.95 10.91 11.32
N THR A 12 -7.97 11.68 10.83
CA THR A 12 -8.17 13.06 10.39
C THR A 12 -7.75 13.27 8.94
N TRP A 13 -8.59 13.97 8.18
CA TRP A 13 -8.31 14.34 6.79
C TRP A 13 -7.06 15.23 6.64
N ASP A 14 -6.77 16.04 7.66
CA ASP A 14 -5.60 16.92 7.69
C ASP A 14 -4.29 16.11 7.69
N ARG A 15 -4.19 15.12 8.57
CA ARG A 15 -3.08 14.15 8.63
C ARG A 15 -2.94 13.35 7.34
N LEU A 16 -4.06 13.01 6.71
CA LEU A 16 -4.09 12.32 5.43
C LEU A 16 -3.50 13.19 4.31
N ARG A 17 -3.79 14.50 4.33
CA ARG A 17 -3.24 15.48 3.37
C ARG A 17 -1.75 15.76 3.62
N ASP A 18 -1.32 15.77 4.87
CA ASP A 18 0.10 15.86 5.24
C ASP A 18 0.88 14.67 4.67
N LEU A 19 0.30 13.46 4.76
CA LEU A 19 0.87 12.24 4.16
C LEU A 19 0.97 12.32 2.63
N GLN A 20 -0.03 12.89 1.96
CA GLN A 20 0.03 13.14 0.51
C GLN A 20 1.19 14.05 0.15
N SER A 21 1.25 15.21 0.79
CA SER A 21 2.14 16.30 0.45
C SER A 21 3.61 15.96 0.77
N LEU A 22 3.85 15.32 1.92
CA LEU A 22 5.21 15.05 2.40
C LEU A 22 5.86 13.81 1.79
N TYR A 23 5.05 12.84 1.36
CA TYR A 23 5.56 11.52 1.02
C TYR A 23 5.19 11.04 -0.38
N ASP A 24 4.48 11.85 -1.17
CA ASP A 24 3.97 11.50 -2.51
C ASP A 24 3.17 10.19 -2.47
N LEU A 25 2.46 9.98 -1.36
CA LEU A 25 1.57 8.85 -1.22
C LEU A 25 0.37 9.09 -2.12
N ASP A 26 -0.05 8.07 -2.87
CA ASP A 26 -1.26 8.16 -3.68
C ASP A 26 -2.48 8.02 -2.75
N VAL A 27 -2.87 9.15 -2.15
CA VAL A 27 -3.89 9.22 -1.10
C VAL A 27 -5.30 9.45 -1.65
N PHE A 28 -5.40 9.69 -2.96
CA PHE A 28 -6.65 9.96 -3.66
C PHE A 28 -7.00 8.89 -4.71
N GLY A 29 -6.13 7.89 -4.93
CA GLY A 29 -6.38 6.75 -5.80
C GLY A 29 -6.74 5.47 -5.07
N LYS A 30 -6.24 4.33 -5.56
CA LYS A 30 -6.66 2.97 -5.15
C LYS A 30 -6.22 2.54 -3.74
N THR A 31 -5.32 3.29 -3.12
CA THR A 31 -4.58 2.90 -1.90
C THR A 31 -5.13 3.51 -0.62
N ALA A 32 -5.94 4.57 -0.72
CA ALA A 32 -6.64 5.15 0.42
C ALA A 32 -8.06 4.56 0.51
N LYS A 33 -8.38 3.99 1.66
CA LYS A 33 -9.73 3.53 2.01
C LYS A 33 -10.23 4.32 3.20
N GLN A 34 -11.41 4.92 3.06
CA GLN A 34 -12.15 5.38 4.21
C GLN A 34 -12.77 4.17 4.92
N LEU A 35 -12.58 4.10 6.23
CA LEU A 35 -13.19 3.13 7.11
C LEU A 35 -14.59 3.62 7.53
N VAL A 36 -15.47 2.67 7.86
CA VAL A 36 -16.85 2.94 8.30
C VAL A 36 -16.93 3.81 9.56
N ASP A 37 -15.87 3.81 10.37
CA ASP A 37 -15.76 4.61 11.60
C ASP A 37 -15.40 6.09 11.34
N GLY A 38 -15.27 6.49 10.06
CA GLY A 38 -14.85 7.84 9.67
C GLY A 38 -13.33 8.04 9.66
N SER A 39 -12.57 7.04 10.10
CA SER A 39 -11.12 6.99 9.95
C SER A 39 -10.71 6.59 8.53
N PHE A 40 -9.43 6.75 8.21
CA PHE A 40 -8.85 6.48 6.90
C PHE A 40 -7.65 5.56 7.05
N GLU A 41 -7.56 4.61 6.13
CA GLU A 41 -6.43 3.72 5.96
C GLU A 41 -5.76 4.05 4.63
N VAL A 42 -4.45 4.30 4.66
CA VAL A 42 -3.65 4.57 3.46
C VAL A 42 -2.54 3.55 3.37
N GLN A 43 -2.47 2.84 2.26
CA GLN A 43 -1.33 1.99 1.96
C GLN A 43 -0.31 2.71 1.10
N GLY A 44 0.97 2.45 1.38
CA GLY A 44 2.05 3.26 0.86
C GLY A 44 3.39 2.57 0.89
N ILE A 45 4.33 3.04 0.09
CA ILE A 45 5.72 2.59 0.16
C ILE A 45 6.54 3.64 0.90
N LEU A 46 7.11 3.26 2.04
CA LEU A 46 7.98 4.11 2.83
C LEU A 46 9.31 3.44 3.10
N SER A 47 10.38 4.23 3.09
CA SER A 47 11.68 3.79 3.60
C SER A 47 11.65 3.73 5.13
N GLU A 48 12.47 2.87 5.72
CA GLU A 48 12.61 2.72 7.18
C GLU A 48 12.75 4.07 7.93
N LYS A 49 13.58 4.99 7.41
CA LYS A 49 13.73 6.35 7.98
C LYS A 49 12.41 7.10 8.06
N ARG A 50 11.58 7.04 7.00
CA ARG A 50 10.29 7.74 6.94
C ARG A 50 9.28 7.11 7.91
N ILE A 51 9.29 5.78 8.03
CA ILE A 51 8.48 5.05 9.01
C ILE A 51 8.81 5.52 10.43
N ARG A 52 10.10 5.63 10.74
CA ARG A 52 10.57 6.11 12.06
C ARG A 52 10.10 7.54 12.34
N ILE A 53 10.28 8.46 11.40
CA ILE A 53 9.84 9.86 11.53
C ILE A 53 8.33 9.95 11.77
N LEU A 54 7.53 9.19 11.01
CA LEU A 54 6.07 9.19 11.16
C LEU A 54 5.64 8.55 12.49
N SER A 55 6.33 7.48 12.92
CA SER A 55 6.09 6.86 14.22
C SER A 55 6.40 7.85 15.36
N GLU A 56 7.50 8.60 15.27
CA GLU A 56 7.85 9.67 16.22
C GLU A 56 6.85 10.84 16.22
N LYS A 57 6.23 11.13 15.08
CA LYS A 57 5.12 12.09 14.97
C LYS A 57 3.79 11.57 15.55
N GLY A 58 3.72 10.31 15.97
CA GLY A 58 2.51 9.69 16.54
C GLY A 58 1.54 9.16 15.49
N TYR A 59 2.01 8.84 14.28
CA TYR A 59 1.22 8.10 13.30
C TYR A 59 1.23 6.61 13.62
N ARG A 60 0.08 5.95 13.43
CA ARG A 60 -0.04 4.51 13.59
C ARG A 60 0.25 3.83 12.26
N ILE A 61 1.41 3.19 12.19
CA ILE A 61 1.95 2.60 10.95
C ILE A 61 2.13 1.10 11.17
N GLU A 62 1.60 0.30 10.26
CA GLU A 62 1.79 -1.15 10.20
C GLU A 62 2.63 -1.51 8.97
N ILE A 63 3.67 -2.31 9.15
CA ILE A 63 4.51 -2.79 8.05
C ILE A 63 3.88 -4.06 7.50
N LEU A 64 3.42 -4.02 6.25
CA LEU A 64 2.78 -5.17 5.59
C LEU A 64 3.78 -6.10 4.94
N ASN A 65 4.78 -5.55 4.21
CA ASN A 65 5.78 -6.36 3.52
C ASN A 65 6.96 -5.53 3.02
N ASP A 66 8.06 -6.18 2.63
CA ASP A 66 9.17 -5.54 1.90
C ASP A 66 8.84 -5.38 0.41
N VAL A 67 9.10 -4.20 -0.15
CA VAL A 67 8.93 -3.95 -1.59
C VAL A 67 9.83 -4.84 -2.43
N GLU A 68 11.07 -5.07 -1.98
CA GLU A 68 12.00 -5.98 -2.67
C GLU A 68 11.44 -7.40 -2.73
N LYS A 69 10.73 -7.84 -1.69
CA LYS A 69 10.10 -9.16 -1.64
C LYS A 69 8.88 -9.23 -2.57
N VAL A 70 8.03 -8.19 -2.55
CA VAL A 70 6.84 -8.12 -3.42
C VAL A 70 7.22 -8.02 -4.89
N ALA A 71 8.22 -7.20 -5.25
CA ALA A 71 8.71 -7.12 -6.63
C ALA A 71 9.22 -8.49 -7.13
N LYS A 72 9.89 -9.23 -6.24
CA LYS A 72 10.42 -10.57 -6.55
C LYS A 72 9.32 -11.63 -6.66
N GLU A 73 8.24 -11.51 -5.88
CA GLU A 73 7.07 -12.40 -6.00
C GLU A 73 6.19 -12.08 -7.22
N ARG A 74 6.02 -10.80 -7.56
CA ARG A 74 5.26 -10.40 -8.76
C ARG A 74 5.93 -10.81 -10.06
N LEU A 75 7.25 -10.93 -10.09
CA LEU A 75 7.99 -11.54 -11.21
C LEU A 75 7.68 -13.03 -11.39
N LYS A 76 7.33 -13.75 -10.32
CA LYS A 76 6.92 -15.17 -10.42
C LYS A 76 5.45 -15.31 -10.85
N ASP A 77 4.58 -14.42 -10.39
CA ASP A 77 3.15 -14.47 -10.70
C ASP A 77 2.85 -14.01 -12.15
N VAL A 78 3.63 -13.07 -12.70
CA VAL A 78 3.53 -12.65 -14.11
C VAL A 78 4.17 -13.65 -15.08
N ALA A 79 5.00 -14.58 -14.59
CA ALA A 79 5.58 -15.64 -15.41
C ALA A 79 4.61 -16.82 -15.66
N ASN A 80 3.34 -16.72 -15.25
CA ASN A 80 2.31 -17.69 -15.61
C ASN A 80 1.14 -17.04 -16.38
N PRO A 81 1.34 -16.60 -17.63
CA PRO A 81 0.23 -16.34 -18.52
C PRO A 81 -0.26 -17.69 -19.05
N GLY A 82 -1.30 -18.25 -18.44
CA GLY A 82 -2.11 -19.27 -19.11
C GLY A 82 -2.32 -20.57 -18.35
N SER A 83 -3.41 -20.60 -17.59
CA SER A 83 -4.40 -21.68 -17.72
C SER A 83 -5.79 -21.06 -17.79
N LEU A 84 -5.98 -20.20 -18.78
CA LEU A 84 -7.29 -19.85 -19.32
C LEU A 84 -7.48 -20.71 -20.57
N ASN A 85 -8.04 -21.90 -20.41
CA ASN A 85 -8.68 -22.61 -21.52
C ASN A 85 -9.98 -23.22 -21.00
N GLY A 86 -10.93 -22.33 -20.70
CA GLY A 86 -12.35 -22.68 -20.83
C GLY A 86 -12.68 -22.64 -22.31
N ASP A 87 -12.54 -23.77 -22.99
CA ASP A 87 -13.17 -23.98 -24.30
C ASP A 87 -14.49 -24.72 -24.04
N GLN A 88 -15.52 -23.94 -23.71
CA GLN A 88 -16.90 -24.35 -23.97
C GLN A 88 -17.17 -24.00 -25.43
N SER A 89 -16.82 -24.89 -26.34
CA SER A 89 -17.35 -24.89 -27.70
C SER A 89 -18.59 -25.78 -27.73
N ASP A 90 -19.74 -25.10 -27.71
CA ASP A 90 -21.06 -25.63 -27.99
C ASP A 90 -21.11 -26.10 -29.46
N LYS A 91 -21.36 -27.40 -29.70
CA LYS A 91 -22.07 -27.89 -30.89
C LYS A 91 -22.60 -29.30 -30.74
#